data_AF-A0A340Y7V2-F1
#
_entry.id   AF-A0A340Y7V2-F1
#
_cell.length_a   1.000
_cell.length_b   1.000
_cell.length_c   1.000
_cell.angle_alpha   90.00
_cell.angle_beta   90.00
_cell.angle_gamma   90.00
#
_symmetry.space_group_name_H-M   'P 1'
#
loop_
_entity.id
_entity.type
_entity.pdbx_description
1 polymer ?
#
loop_
_entity_poly.entity_id
_entity_poly.type
_entity_poly.pdbx_seq_one_letter_code
_entity_poly.pdbx_strand_id
1 'polypeptide(L)'
;MESLKMDTEMLYPEIIVEVGKVTLGEENRKKMTNSYLKRTENSKIIQATCALLNSGGGVIKAEIDYKTYSYRFHGLGQDLETSFQKLLPSGPQKYLDYMQQGHNLMIFVKSWSPDVFSLPLRICSLRSNLFQRAVTSTVNLNASSALELLREKQSRAQRGRSKVQELRSQKALDKYIQEEEDMRMCASEFVKKDKLMYKEKLDFSESTHVELKRFTTKKIVPRIKEMLPHYVSAFANTHGGYLIIGVDDKSKEVLGCKREKVNPELLKKEIENCIEKLPTFHFCCEKPKVNFTTKILNVYQKDVLYGHVCVVHVEPFCCVVFTEAPDSWVIRDNSVTRLTAEQWVDMMLDIQSAPSNLAADYSLHLISPASSTRRSPSSPIKVLEFKGALQQRLFP
;
A
#
# COMPACT_ATOMS: atom_id res chain seq x y z
N MET A 1 -43.54 27.75 28.67
CA MET A 1 -43.73 26.38 28.14
C MET A 1 -42.42 25.98 27.51
N GLU A 2 -41.54 25.37 28.30
CA GLU A 2 -40.24 24.92 27.84
C GLU A 2 -40.42 23.60 27.08
N SER A 3 -39.99 23.58 25.81
CA SER A 3 -39.96 22.37 25.02
C SER A 3 -38.86 21.46 25.56
N LEU A 4 -39.23 20.32 26.13
CA LEU A 4 -38.32 19.22 26.44
C LEU A 4 -37.69 18.73 25.13
N LYS A 5 -36.46 19.18 24.85
CA LYS A 5 -35.58 18.51 23.87
C LYS A 5 -35.11 17.22 24.52
N MET A 6 -35.66 16.12 24.04
CA MET A 6 -35.15 14.79 24.35
C MET A 6 -33.88 14.57 23.53
N ASP A 7 -32.72 14.95 24.07
CA ASP A 7 -31.44 14.46 23.57
C ASP A 7 -31.39 12.96 23.87
N THR A 8 -31.65 12.16 22.85
CA THR A 8 -31.41 10.73 22.90
C THR A 8 -29.90 10.54 22.73
N GLU A 9 -29.14 10.70 23.81
CA GLU A 9 -27.73 10.28 23.86
C GLU A 9 -27.66 8.81 23.41
N MET A 10 -27.05 8.55 22.25
CA MET A 10 -26.78 7.18 21.81
C MET A 10 -25.69 6.57 22.70
N LEU A 11 -26.09 5.72 23.66
CA LEU A 11 -25.23 5.12 24.68
C LEU A 11 -24.41 3.90 24.17
N TYR A 12 -24.20 3.73 22.86
CA TYR A 12 -23.67 2.49 22.27
C TYR A 12 -22.56 2.73 21.25
N PRO A 13 -21.58 1.81 21.11
CA PRO A 13 -20.73 1.81 19.92
C PRO A 13 -21.63 1.52 18.71
N GLU A 14 -21.69 2.47 17.78
CA GLU A 14 -22.58 2.38 16.60
C GLU A 14 -22.28 1.17 15.70
N ILE A 15 -21.09 0.56 15.83
CA ILE A 15 -20.62 -0.51 14.95
C ILE A 15 -20.00 -1.66 15.76
N ILE A 16 -20.53 -2.87 15.56
CA ILE A 16 -19.98 -4.13 16.09
C ILE A 16 -19.58 -5.02 14.91
N VAL A 17 -18.34 -5.50 14.91
CA VAL A 17 -17.81 -6.44 13.91
C VAL A 17 -17.56 -7.79 14.56
N GLU A 18 -18.32 -8.82 14.16
CA GLU A 18 -18.12 -10.18 14.63
C GLU A 18 -17.09 -10.91 13.76
N VAL A 19 -15.99 -11.37 14.36
CA VAL A 19 -14.92 -12.10 13.63
C VAL A 19 -15.03 -13.62 13.77
N GLY A 20 -16.02 -14.09 14.53
CA GLY A 20 -16.26 -15.50 14.83
C GLY A 20 -15.24 -16.08 15.80
N LYS A 21 -15.04 -17.41 15.73
CA LYS A 21 -14.10 -18.14 16.57
C LYS A 21 -12.66 -17.79 16.24
N VAL A 22 -11.88 -17.49 17.28
CA VAL A 22 -10.46 -17.14 17.18
C VAL A 22 -9.66 -17.84 18.27
N THR A 23 -8.48 -18.35 17.89
CA THR A 23 -7.49 -18.83 18.85
C THR A 23 -6.69 -17.66 19.44
N LEU A 24 -6.74 -17.47 20.75
CA LEU A 24 -6.05 -16.39 21.46
C LEU A 24 -5.05 -16.92 22.50
N GLY A 25 -4.04 -16.11 22.80
CA GLY A 25 -2.97 -16.39 23.75
C GLY A 25 -1.73 -16.97 23.08
N GLU A 26 -0.55 -16.52 23.51
CA GLU A 26 0.71 -16.83 22.81
C GLU A 26 1.01 -18.33 22.73
N GLU A 27 0.80 -19.05 23.84
CA GLU A 27 1.02 -20.50 23.86
C GLU A 27 0.06 -21.25 22.93
N ASN A 28 -1.21 -20.86 22.90
CA ASN A 28 -2.22 -21.49 22.05
C ASN A 28 -1.94 -21.18 20.58
N ARG A 29 -1.65 -19.91 20.26
CA ARG A 29 -1.29 -19.48 18.90
C ARG A 29 0.01 -20.12 18.41
N LYS A 30 0.96 -20.46 19.28
CA LYS A 30 2.15 -21.26 18.94
C LYS A 30 1.82 -22.72 18.64
N LYS A 31 0.85 -23.30 19.36
CA LYS A 31 0.40 -24.69 19.19
C LYS A 31 -0.47 -24.91 17.93
N MET A 32 -0.94 -23.85 17.28
CA MET A 32 -1.72 -23.97 16.04
C MET A 32 -0.91 -24.60 14.91
N THR A 33 -1.26 -25.83 14.53
CA THR A 33 -0.64 -26.55 13.41
C THR A 33 -1.08 -26.00 12.06
N ASN A 34 -2.31 -25.48 11.97
CA ASN A 34 -2.84 -24.86 10.76
C ASN A 34 -2.37 -23.40 10.62
N SER A 35 -1.24 -23.21 9.92
CA SER A 35 -0.67 -21.89 9.65
C SER A 35 -1.56 -20.98 8.81
N TYR A 36 -2.39 -21.54 7.91
CA TYR A 36 -3.33 -20.78 7.10
C TYR A 36 -4.46 -20.18 7.96
N LEU A 37 -5.03 -20.99 8.87
CA LEU A 37 -6.04 -20.53 9.81
C LEU A 37 -5.48 -19.44 10.73
N LYS A 38 -4.29 -19.64 11.30
CA LYS A 38 -3.61 -18.65 12.15
C LYS A 38 -3.48 -17.28 11.45
N ARG A 39 -3.05 -17.29 10.18
CA ARG A 39 -2.93 -16.07 9.35
C ARG A 39 -4.29 -15.45 9.03
N THR A 40 -5.29 -16.27 8.76
CA THR A 40 -6.65 -15.82 8.44
C THR A 40 -7.32 -15.13 9.63
N GLU A 41 -7.23 -15.71 10.82
CA GLU A 41 -7.71 -15.09 12.06
C GLU A 41 -7.02 -13.74 12.31
N ASN A 42 -5.69 -13.70 12.17
CA ASN A 42 -4.91 -12.47 12.32
C ASN A 42 -5.37 -11.40 11.33
N SER A 43 -5.49 -11.76 10.04
CA SER A 43 -5.94 -10.85 8.99
C SER A 43 -7.34 -10.31 9.27
N LYS A 44 -8.30 -11.15 9.68
CA LYS A 44 -9.68 -10.73 9.97
C LYS A 44 -9.73 -9.67 11.08
N ILE A 45 -9.00 -9.89 12.17
CA ILE A 45 -8.95 -8.93 13.29
C ILE A 45 -8.34 -7.61 12.82
N ILE A 46 -7.21 -7.65 12.13
CA ILE A 46 -6.49 -6.44 11.69
C ILE A 46 -7.30 -5.65 10.65
N GLN A 47 -7.99 -6.33 9.75
CA GLN A 47 -8.90 -5.72 8.78
C GLN A 47 -10.07 -5.03 9.47
N ALA A 48 -10.72 -5.72 10.41
CA ALA A 48 -11.80 -5.15 11.21
C ALA A 48 -11.33 -3.94 12.03
N THR A 49 -10.13 -4.00 12.62
CA THR A 49 -9.55 -2.85 13.34
C THR A 49 -9.32 -1.67 12.40
N CYS A 50 -8.69 -1.89 11.24
CA CYS A 50 -8.47 -0.83 10.25
C CYS A 50 -9.79 -0.21 9.78
N ALA A 51 -10.81 -1.04 9.53
CA ALA A 51 -12.13 -0.57 9.14
C ALA A 51 -12.79 0.32 10.19
N LEU A 52 -12.80 -0.12 11.45
CA LEU A 52 -13.38 0.66 12.56
C LEU A 52 -12.61 1.97 12.78
N LEU A 53 -11.27 1.95 12.72
CA LEU A 53 -10.45 3.17 12.80
C LEU A 53 -10.90 4.19 11.74
N ASN A 54 -11.16 3.75 10.51
CA ASN A 54 -11.56 4.61 9.40
C ASN A 54 -13.06 4.90 9.34
N SER A 55 -13.85 4.47 10.33
CA SER A 55 -15.32 4.57 10.31
C SER A 55 -15.92 5.00 11.65
N GLY A 56 -15.19 5.79 12.44
CA GLY A 56 -15.69 6.37 13.70
C GLY A 56 -15.45 5.52 14.95
N GLY A 57 -14.81 4.37 14.83
CA GLY A 57 -14.57 3.43 15.92
C GLY A 57 -15.68 2.39 16.07
N GLY A 58 -15.59 1.55 17.11
CA GLY A 58 -16.55 0.51 17.41
C GLY A 58 -15.95 -0.64 18.22
N VAL A 59 -16.57 -1.83 18.11
CA VAL A 59 -16.14 -3.02 18.86
C VAL A 59 -15.97 -4.22 17.94
N ILE A 60 -14.86 -4.93 18.08
CA ILE A 60 -14.67 -6.24 17.48
C ILE A 60 -15.01 -7.29 18.52
N LYS A 61 -15.88 -8.23 18.17
CA LYS A 61 -16.27 -9.35 19.02
C LYS A 61 -15.68 -10.65 18.46
N ALA A 62 -14.79 -11.26 19.24
CA ALA A 62 -14.15 -12.53 18.92
C ALA A 62 -14.61 -13.60 19.90
N GLU A 63 -15.09 -14.74 19.39
CA GLU A 63 -15.43 -15.90 20.20
C GLU A 63 -14.15 -16.68 20.53
N ILE A 64 -13.92 -16.92 21.81
CA ILE A 64 -12.73 -17.59 22.34
C ILE A 64 -12.92 -19.10 22.17
N ASP A 65 -12.05 -19.73 21.38
CA ASP A 65 -12.13 -21.16 21.09
C ASP A 65 -11.81 -22.05 22.33
N TYR A 66 -10.98 -21.54 23.25
CA TYR A 66 -10.47 -22.31 24.39
C TYR A 66 -11.07 -21.90 25.73
N LYS A 67 -11.71 -22.85 26.42
CA LYS A 67 -12.39 -22.60 27.72
C LYS A 67 -11.47 -22.14 28.86
N THR A 68 -10.19 -22.50 28.82
CA THR A 68 -9.20 -22.14 29.86
C THR A 68 -8.50 -20.81 29.58
N TYR A 69 -8.81 -20.16 28.46
CA TYR A 69 -8.18 -18.90 28.10
C TYR A 69 -8.62 -17.75 29.00
N SER A 70 -7.64 -16.96 29.40
CA SER A 70 -7.81 -15.68 30.11
C SER A 70 -6.87 -14.64 29.53
N TYR A 71 -7.43 -13.54 29.00
CA TYR A 71 -6.68 -12.46 28.39
C TYR A 71 -5.62 -11.87 29.33
N ARG A 72 -5.96 -11.73 30.62
CA ARG A 72 -5.05 -11.18 31.64
C ARG A 72 -3.77 -12.01 31.83
N PHE A 73 -3.85 -13.32 31.65
CA PHE A 73 -2.71 -14.22 31.86
C PHE A 73 -2.02 -14.65 30.56
N HIS A 74 -2.77 -14.77 29.47
CA HIS A 74 -2.27 -15.38 28.23
C HIS A 74 -2.03 -14.36 27.09
N GLY A 75 -2.54 -13.13 27.20
CA GLY A 75 -2.44 -12.11 26.17
C GLY A 75 -3.19 -12.44 24.88
N LEU A 76 -2.91 -11.73 23.79
CA LEU A 76 -3.50 -12.02 22.47
C LEU A 76 -2.68 -13.06 21.71
N GLY A 77 -1.36 -12.97 21.85
CA GLY A 77 -0.37 -13.70 21.06
C GLY A 77 0.45 -12.75 20.21
N GLN A 78 1.73 -13.03 20.11
CA GLN A 78 2.76 -12.14 19.61
C GLN A 78 2.55 -11.78 18.13
N ASP A 79 1.96 -12.67 17.33
CA ASP A 79 1.66 -12.39 15.93
C ASP A 79 0.54 -11.36 15.76
N LEU A 80 -0.47 -11.36 16.64
CA LEU A 80 -1.52 -10.33 16.64
C LEU A 80 -0.97 -8.99 17.13
N GLU A 81 -0.21 -8.99 18.22
CA GLU A 81 0.43 -7.79 18.78
C GLU A 81 1.38 -7.13 17.78
N THR A 82 2.19 -7.94 17.09
CA THR A 82 3.09 -7.45 16.02
C THR A 82 2.29 -6.85 14.86
N SER A 83 1.17 -7.45 14.46
CA SER A 83 0.31 -6.88 13.42
C SER A 83 -0.34 -5.58 13.85
N PHE A 84 -0.77 -5.45 15.11
CA PHE A 84 -1.28 -4.19 15.66
C PHE A 84 -0.23 -3.10 15.68
N GLN A 85 1.01 -3.42 16.07
CA GLN A 85 2.12 -2.46 16.03
C GLN A 85 2.42 -1.97 14.60
N LYS A 86 2.28 -2.83 13.60
CA LYS A 86 2.43 -2.44 12.18
C LYS A 86 1.32 -1.51 11.71
N LEU A 87 0.07 -1.78 12.11
CA LEU A 87 -1.08 -0.92 11.78
C LEU A 87 -1.06 0.40 12.56
N LEU A 88 -0.60 0.37 13.80
CA LEU A 88 -0.62 1.47 14.77
C LEU A 88 0.79 1.75 15.34
N PRO A 89 1.71 2.34 14.55
CA PRO A 89 3.10 2.60 14.98
C PRO A 89 3.20 3.51 16.21
N SER A 90 2.25 4.42 16.41
CA SER A 90 2.19 5.30 17.58
C SER A 90 1.79 4.59 18.88
N GLY A 91 1.57 3.28 18.85
CA GLY A 91 1.19 2.47 20.00
C GLY A 91 -0.27 2.02 19.94
N PRO A 92 -0.55 0.70 19.98
CA PRO A 92 -1.92 0.18 19.97
C PRO A 92 -2.79 0.71 21.12
N GLN A 93 -2.20 0.98 22.29
CA GLN A 93 -2.91 1.44 23.48
C GLN A 93 -3.62 2.80 23.32
N LYS A 94 -3.18 3.63 22.35
CA LYS A 94 -3.85 4.91 22.04
C LYS A 94 -5.27 4.66 21.52
N TYR A 95 -5.45 3.61 20.71
CA TYR A 95 -6.67 3.34 19.95
C TYR A 95 -7.43 2.10 20.42
N LEU A 96 -6.76 1.14 21.06
CA LEU A 96 -7.33 -0.16 21.40
C LEU A 96 -7.47 -0.34 22.91
N ASP A 97 -8.62 -0.84 23.34
CA ASP A 97 -8.86 -1.38 24.68
C ASP A 97 -9.48 -2.78 24.59
N TYR A 98 -9.32 -3.58 25.63
CA TYR A 98 -9.66 -5.01 25.61
C TYR A 98 -10.51 -5.38 26.83
N MET A 99 -11.54 -6.19 26.60
CA MET A 99 -12.37 -6.75 27.65
C MET A 99 -12.75 -8.19 27.32
N GLN A 100 -12.42 -9.11 28.22
CA GLN A 100 -12.95 -10.46 28.14
C GLN A 100 -14.24 -10.56 28.96
N GLN A 101 -15.28 -11.15 28.38
CA GLN A 101 -16.53 -11.50 29.05
C GLN A 101 -16.92 -12.92 28.64
N GLY A 102 -16.86 -13.85 29.59
CA GLY A 102 -17.09 -15.27 29.33
C GLY A 102 -16.20 -15.80 28.20
N HIS A 103 -16.84 -16.36 27.17
CA HIS A 103 -16.19 -16.89 25.96
C HIS A 103 -16.03 -15.86 24.84
N ASN A 104 -16.12 -14.56 25.13
CA ASN A 104 -15.90 -13.51 24.15
C ASN A 104 -14.77 -12.58 24.58
N LEU A 105 -13.89 -12.24 23.63
CA LEU A 105 -12.99 -11.11 23.73
C LEU A 105 -13.57 -9.95 22.90
N MET A 106 -13.78 -8.81 23.56
CA MET A 106 -14.15 -7.55 22.93
C MET A 106 -12.92 -6.67 22.80
N ILE A 107 -12.65 -6.22 21.58
CA ILE A 107 -11.61 -5.24 21.26
C ILE A 107 -12.30 -3.94 20.90
N PHE A 108 -12.19 -2.95 21.78
CA PHE A 108 -12.70 -1.60 21.57
C PHE A 108 -11.72 -0.83 20.71
N VAL A 109 -12.21 -0.25 19.63
CA VAL A 109 -11.43 0.50 18.66
C VAL A 109 -11.93 1.94 18.66
N LYS A 110 -11.09 2.89 19.04
CA LYS A 110 -11.41 4.32 18.92
C LYS A 110 -11.34 4.75 17.46
N SER A 111 -12.08 5.80 17.09
CA SER A 111 -11.92 6.45 15.78
C SER A 111 -10.47 6.85 15.55
N TRP A 112 -10.02 6.75 14.30
CA TRP A 112 -8.76 7.35 13.89
C TRP A 112 -8.81 8.86 14.10
N SER A 113 -7.76 9.40 14.71
CA SER A 113 -7.59 10.83 14.94
C SER A 113 -6.20 11.24 14.46
N PRO A 114 -6.09 12.20 13.52
CA PRO A 114 -4.79 12.69 13.07
C PRO A 114 -4.00 13.26 14.25
N ASP A 115 -2.75 12.85 14.39
CA ASP A 115 -1.87 13.38 15.44
C ASP A 115 -1.46 14.81 15.08
N VAL A 116 -1.63 15.74 16.02
CA VAL A 116 -1.43 17.19 15.83
C VAL A 116 0.03 17.52 15.46
N PHE A 117 0.97 16.66 15.86
CA PHE A 117 2.42 16.89 15.71
C PHE A 117 3.04 16.23 14.47
N SER A 118 2.25 15.53 13.64
CA SER A 118 2.73 14.84 12.43
C SER A 118 1.92 15.24 11.19
N LEU A 119 2.39 14.91 9.99
CA LEU A 119 1.59 15.01 8.76
C LEU A 119 0.23 14.35 9.03
N PRO A 120 -0.90 15.09 8.93
CA PRO A 120 -2.18 14.60 9.43
C PRO A 120 -2.71 13.54 8.47
N LEU A 121 -2.37 12.27 8.75
CA LEU A 121 -2.95 11.12 8.09
C LEU A 121 -4.45 11.09 8.39
N ARG A 122 -5.26 11.09 7.34
CA ARG A 122 -6.72 11.11 7.45
C ARG A 122 -7.30 9.73 7.71
N ILE A 123 -6.63 8.70 7.21
CA ILE A 123 -7.03 7.30 7.39
C ILE A 123 -5.85 6.44 7.81
N CYS A 124 -6.18 5.35 8.50
CA CYS A 124 -5.27 4.28 8.85
C CYS A 124 -5.15 3.29 7.68
N SER A 125 -3.93 2.80 7.44
CA SER A 125 -3.63 1.82 6.40
C SER A 125 -2.54 0.89 6.87
N LEU A 126 -2.67 -0.40 6.58
CA LEU A 126 -1.63 -1.39 6.86
C LEU A 126 -0.49 -1.27 5.83
N ARG A 127 -0.82 -1.08 4.56
CA ARG A 127 0.13 -0.83 3.45
C ARG A 127 -0.50 0.09 2.42
N SER A 128 0.29 1.01 1.87
CA SER A 128 -0.16 1.87 0.77
C SER A 128 -0.17 1.13 -0.57
N ASN A 129 0.72 0.14 -0.73
CA ASN A 129 0.99 -0.53 -2.01
C ASN A 129 1.45 0.45 -3.12
N LEU A 130 1.99 1.60 -2.69
CA LEU A 130 2.78 2.51 -3.50
C LEU A 130 4.25 2.23 -3.23
N PHE A 131 5.01 1.99 -4.30
CA PHE A 131 6.45 1.79 -4.18
C PHE A 131 7.19 2.96 -4.80
N GLN A 132 8.39 3.20 -4.29
CA GLN A 132 9.39 4.06 -4.91
C GLN A 132 10.77 3.39 -4.86
N ARG A 133 11.62 3.79 -5.80
CA ARG A 133 13.06 3.51 -5.75
C ARG A 133 13.71 4.41 -4.73
N ALA A 134 14.43 3.81 -3.79
CA ALA A 134 15.29 4.47 -2.83
C ALA A 134 16.71 3.93 -3.03
N VAL A 135 17.46 4.58 -3.92
CA VAL A 135 18.78 4.14 -4.38
C VAL A 135 18.67 2.72 -4.94
N THR A 136 19.35 1.74 -4.35
CA THR A 136 19.34 0.33 -4.79
C THR A 136 18.12 -0.46 -4.33
N SER A 137 17.27 0.12 -3.48
CA SER A 137 16.15 -0.58 -2.84
C SER A 137 14.80 -0.16 -3.39
N THR A 138 13.85 -1.11 -3.40
CA THR A 138 12.45 -0.86 -3.73
C THR A 138 11.63 -0.89 -2.46
N VAL A 139 11.04 0.23 -2.09
CA VAL A 139 10.42 0.43 -0.76
C VAL A 139 8.92 0.67 -0.92
N ASN A 140 8.12 -0.08 -0.15
CA ASN A 140 6.69 0.21 0.02
C ASN A 140 6.56 1.43 0.93
N LEU A 141 5.95 2.51 0.43
CA LEU A 141 5.80 3.73 1.19
C LEU A 141 4.86 3.50 2.37
N ASN A 142 5.31 3.91 3.56
CA ASN A 142 4.40 4.04 4.69
C ASN A 142 3.34 5.12 4.38
N ALA A 143 2.28 5.18 5.19
CA ALA A 143 1.15 6.09 4.94
C ALA A 143 1.59 7.56 4.83
N SER A 144 2.56 8.00 5.64
CA SER A 144 3.06 9.39 5.63
C SER A 144 3.82 9.71 4.34
N SER A 145 4.78 8.88 3.96
CA SER A 145 5.53 9.07 2.71
C SER A 145 4.64 8.91 1.47
N ALA A 146 3.62 8.04 1.53
CA ALA A 146 2.62 7.94 0.48
C ALA A 146 1.79 9.22 0.35
N LEU A 147 1.38 9.85 1.46
CA LEU A 147 0.68 11.14 1.46
C LEU A 147 1.55 12.26 0.86
N GLU A 148 2.83 12.29 1.20
CA GLU A 148 3.79 13.24 0.62
C GLU A 148 3.89 13.08 -0.90
N LEU A 149 4.05 11.85 -1.39
CA LEU A 149 4.07 11.56 -2.83
C LEU A 149 2.78 12.01 -3.52
N LEU A 150 1.62 11.71 -2.94
CA LEU A 150 0.32 12.12 -3.51
C LEU A 150 0.24 13.65 -3.63
N ARG A 151 0.61 14.39 -2.58
CA ARG A 151 0.62 15.87 -2.60
C ARG A 151 1.63 16.43 -3.59
N GLU A 152 2.81 15.83 -3.69
CA GLU A 152 3.82 16.21 -4.66
C GLU A 152 3.28 16.08 -6.08
N LYS A 153 2.75 14.91 -6.45
CA LYS A 153 2.19 14.63 -7.79
C LYS A 153 0.96 15.51 -8.09
N GLN A 154 0.08 15.73 -7.12
CA GLN A 154 -1.05 16.66 -7.24
C GLN A 154 -0.57 18.08 -7.56
N SER A 155 0.41 18.58 -6.81
CA SER A 155 0.95 19.93 -7.00
C SER A 155 1.66 20.11 -8.36
N ARG A 156 2.28 19.04 -8.88
CA ARG A 156 2.90 19.01 -10.21
C ARG A 156 1.86 19.01 -11.32
N ALA A 157 0.76 18.27 -11.16
CA ALA A 157 -0.33 18.27 -12.11
C ALA A 157 -1.05 19.64 -12.22
N GLN A 158 -1.27 20.32 -11.08
CA GLN A 158 -1.93 21.63 -11.05
C GLN A 158 -1.08 22.76 -11.65
N ARG A 159 0.25 22.70 -11.50
CA ARG A 159 1.18 23.71 -12.02
C ARG A 159 1.46 23.56 -13.53
N GLY A 160 0.89 22.56 -14.20
CA GLY A 160 1.27 22.16 -15.55
C GLY A 160 2.73 21.63 -15.61
N ARG A 161 3.19 21.19 -16.79
CA ARG A 161 4.62 20.83 -17.01
C ARG A 161 5.51 22.08 -16.97
N SER A 162 5.58 22.78 -15.85
CA SER A 162 6.67 23.70 -15.61
C SER A 162 7.92 22.86 -15.31
N LYS A 163 8.95 22.98 -16.16
CA LYS A 163 10.29 22.47 -15.87
C LYS A 163 10.80 23.20 -14.63
N VAL A 164 10.40 22.76 -13.45
CA VAL A 164 11.08 23.15 -12.22
C VAL A 164 12.40 22.42 -12.27
N GLN A 165 13.39 23.08 -12.86
CA GLN A 165 14.79 22.79 -12.65
C GLN A 165 14.98 22.86 -11.14
N GLU A 166 15.23 21.70 -10.52
CA GLU A 166 15.56 21.62 -9.10
C GLU A 166 16.86 22.40 -8.89
N LEU A 167 16.73 23.69 -8.57
CA LEU A 167 17.84 24.49 -8.08
C LEU A 167 18.10 24.03 -6.64
N ARG A 168 18.86 22.94 -6.50
CA ARG A 168 19.53 22.58 -5.25
C ARG A 168 21.03 22.62 -5.50
N SER A 169 21.61 23.78 -5.20
CA SER A 169 23.06 23.98 -5.18
C SER A 169 23.68 23.11 -4.09
N GLN A 170 24.64 22.23 -4.40
CA GLN A 170 25.81 21.95 -3.55
C GLN A 170 26.75 20.99 -4.32
N LYS A 171 28.00 21.40 -4.57
CA LYS A 171 29.02 20.67 -5.36
C LYS A 171 29.28 19.19 -4.97
N ALA A 172 28.82 18.73 -3.82
CA ALA A 172 28.88 17.33 -3.40
C ALA A 172 27.66 16.50 -3.86
N LEU A 173 26.51 17.14 -4.07
CA LEU A 173 25.29 16.56 -4.65
C LEU A 173 25.46 16.32 -6.15
N ASP A 174 26.23 17.19 -6.83
CA ASP A 174 26.48 17.10 -8.27
C ASP A 174 27.15 15.76 -8.67
N LYS A 175 28.07 15.25 -7.84
CA LYS A 175 28.73 13.95 -8.11
C LYS A 175 27.75 12.78 -8.02
N TYR A 176 26.89 12.78 -7.00
CA TYR A 176 25.89 11.73 -6.82
C TYR A 176 24.83 11.75 -7.94
N ILE A 177 24.39 12.96 -8.33
CA ILE A 177 23.48 13.13 -9.48
C ILE A 177 24.13 12.63 -10.76
N GLN A 178 25.41 12.94 -10.99
CA GLN A 178 26.14 12.46 -12.16
C GLN A 178 26.28 10.93 -12.16
N GLU A 179 26.63 10.31 -11.04
CA GLU A 179 26.73 8.85 -10.92
C GLU A 179 25.37 8.16 -11.21
N GLU A 180 24.24 8.70 -10.76
CA GLU A 180 22.91 8.15 -11.05
C GLU A 180 22.54 8.28 -12.54
N GLU A 181 22.86 9.41 -13.18
CA GLU A 181 22.61 9.60 -14.60
C GLU A 181 23.54 8.74 -15.46
N ASP A 182 24.81 8.57 -15.06
CA ASP A 182 25.75 7.66 -15.70
C ASP A 182 25.21 6.21 -15.68
N MET A 183 24.69 5.76 -14.54
CA MET A 183 24.07 4.43 -14.41
C MET A 183 22.86 4.27 -15.34
N ARG A 184 22.03 5.31 -15.46
CA ARG A 184 20.89 5.34 -16.38
C ARG A 184 21.34 5.26 -17.84
N MET A 185 22.41 5.98 -18.20
CA MET A 185 23.00 5.97 -19.53
C MET A 185 23.61 4.60 -19.86
N CYS A 186 24.36 3.99 -18.93
CA CYS A 186 24.88 2.63 -19.08
C CYS A 186 23.75 1.61 -19.32
N ALA A 187 22.63 1.70 -18.59
CA ALA A 187 21.48 0.83 -18.81
C ALA A 187 20.82 1.06 -20.17
N SER A 188 20.69 2.31 -20.61
CA SER A 188 20.19 2.66 -21.95
C SER A 188 21.05 2.07 -23.06
N GLU A 189 22.37 2.17 -22.95
CA GLU A 189 23.32 1.55 -23.89
C GLU A 189 23.27 0.02 -23.83
N PHE A 190 23.13 -0.57 -22.65
CA PHE A 190 22.94 -2.01 -22.49
C PHE A 190 21.71 -2.51 -23.26
N VAL A 191 20.59 -1.78 -23.22
CA VAL A 191 19.38 -2.13 -23.98
C VAL A 191 19.64 -2.11 -25.48
N LYS A 192 20.55 -1.27 -25.99
CA LYS A 192 20.84 -1.16 -27.42
C LYS A 192 21.68 -2.32 -27.96
N LYS A 193 22.37 -3.09 -27.12
CA LYS A 193 23.18 -4.25 -27.56
C LYS A 193 22.34 -5.27 -28.34
N ASP A 194 22.92 -5.84 -29.40
CA ASP A 194 22.30 -6.90 -30.21
C ASP A 194 22.61 -8.30 -29.69
N LYS A 195 23.76 -8.46 -29.03
CA LYS A 195 24.28 -9.75 -28.55
C LYS A 195 24.84 -9.57 -27.14
N LEU A 196 24.47 -10.48 -26.25
CA LEU A 196 25.05 -10.62 -24.91
C LEU A 196 25.84 -11.93 -24.81
N MET A 197 26.90 -11.94 -24.02
CA MET A 197 27.73 -13.12 -23.78
C MET A 197 27.49 -13.68 -22.39
N TYR A 198 27.32 -15.00 -22.30
CA TYR A 198 27.12 -15.67 -21.01
C TYR A 198 28.34 -15.44 -20.09
N LYS A 199 28.07 -15.00 -18.87
CA LYS A 199 29.05 -14.52 -17.87
C LYS A 199 29.84 -13.29 -18.28
N GLU A 200 29.41 -12.52 -19.27
CA GLU A 200 29.94 -11.16 -19.41
C GLU A 200 29.58 -10.36 -18.16
N LYS A 201 30.51 -9.54 -17.71
CA LYS A 201 30.35 -8.70 -16.52
C LYS A 201 29.92 -7.31 -16.95
N LEU A 202 28.86 -6.80 -16.33
CA LEU A 202 28.42 -5.42 -16.54
C LEU A 202 29.37 -4.44 -15.83
N ASP A 203 29.52 -3.28 -16.44
CA ASP A 203 30.29 -2.13 -15.94
C ASP A 203 29.48 -1.22 -14.99
N PHE A 204 28.15 -1.43 -14.90
CA PHE A 204 27.26 -0.71 -14.00
C PHE A 204 26.63 -1.62 -12.93
N SER A 205 26.00 -1.01 -11.92
CA SER A 205 25.30 -1.70 -10.83
C SER A 205 23.85 -1.24 -10.69
N GLU A 206 23.13 -1.82 -9.72
CA GLU A 206 21.85 -1.28 -9.30
C GLU A 206 22.00 0.16 -8.80
N SER A 207 20.98 0.97 -9.08
CA SER A 207 20.87 2.39 -8.73
C SER A 207 19.40 2.76 -8.64
N THR A 208 19.06 4.04 -8.46
CA THR A 208 17.66 4.49 -8.48
C THR A 208 17.00 4.17 -9.82
N HIS A 209 17.77 4.11 -10.91
CA HIS A 209 17.30 3.88 -12.27
C HIS A 209 17.52 2.46 -12.79
N VAL A 210 18.20 1.59 -12.04
CA VAL A 210 18.56 0.24 -12.50
C VAL A 210 18.29 -0.79 -11.39
N GLU A 211 17.57 -1.85 -11.74
CA GLU A 211 17.40 -3.03 -10.89
C GLU A 211 17.81 -4.29 -11.65
N LEU A 212 18.63 -5.14 -11.02
CA LEU A 212 19.15 -6.38 -11.58
C LEU A 212 18.49 -7.58 -10.90
N LYS A 213 17.92 -8.50 -11.69
CA LYS A 213 17.31 -9.72 -11.15
C LYS A 213 17.76 -10.95 -11.90
N ARG A 214 17.83 -12.06 -11.16
CA ARG A 214 18.06 -13.39 -11.74
C ARG A 214 16.74 -14.09 -12.03
N PHE A 215 16.79 -15.00 -12.99
CA PHE A 215 15.80 -16.07 -13.07
C PHE A 215 16.10 -17.12 -11.99
N THR A 216 15.47 -17.00 -10.82
CA THR A 216 15.78 -17.83 -9.65
C THR A 216 15.10 -19.20 -9.64
N THR A 217 14.03 -19.41 -10.41
CA THR A 217 13.21 -20.64 -10.33
C THR A 217 12.90 -21.24 -11.71
N LYS A 218 12.36 -22.46 -11.72
CA LYS A 218 11.79 -23.08 -12.93
C LYS A 218 10.51 -22.38 -13.39
N LYS A 219 9.80 -21.68 -12.49
CA LYS A 219 8.53 -21.00 -12.77
C LYS A 219 8.76 -19.51 -13.04
N ILE A 220 9.35 -19.22 -14.20
CA ILE A 220 9.77 -17.85 -14.57
C ILE A 220 8.58 -16.90 -14.68
N VAL A 221 7.54 -17.28 -15.46
CA VAL A 221 6.38 -16.41 -15.69
C VAL A 221 5.63 -16.08 -14.39
N PRO A 222 5.24 -17.04 -13.52
CA PRO A 222 4.61 -16.71 -12.24
C PRO A 222 5.46 -15.79 -11.37
N ARG A 223 6.79 -16.01 -11.33
CA ARG A 223 7.68 -15.17 -10.51
C ARG A 223 7.74 -13.74 -11.03
N ILE A 224 7.73 -13.55 -12.34
CA ILE A 224 7.66 -12.23 -12.96
C ILE A 224 6.34 -11.55 -12.62
N LYS A 225 5.21 -12.25 -12.72
CA LYS A 225 3.89 -11.70 -12.33
C LYS A 225 3.84 -11.22 -10.87
N GLU A 226 4.52 -11.92 -9.96
CA GLU A 226 4.59 -11.51 -8.55
C GLU A 226 5.49 -10.28 -8.34
N MET A 227 6.67 -10.25 -8.95
CA MET A 227 7.69 -9.24 -8.66
C MET A 227 7.54 -7.96 -9.50
N LEU A 228 7.09 -8.07 -10.74
CA LEU A 228 7.04 -6.98 -11.71
C LEU A 228 6.21 -5.77 -11.24
N PRO A 229 5.00 -5.94 -10.65
CA PRO A 229 4.22 -4.81 -10.14
C PRO A 229 5.02 -3.89 -9.24
N HIS A 230 5.81 -4.46 -8.33
CA HIS A 230 6.60 -3.73 -7.34
C HIS A 230 7.61 -2.80 -8.01
N TYR A 231 8.34 -3.31 -9.00
CA TYR A 231 9.35 -2.53 -9.73
C TYR A 231 8.73 -1.51 -10.66
N VAL A 232 7.63 -1.85 -11.32
CA VAL A 232 6.93 -0.92 -12.22
C VAL A 232 6.34 0.24 -11.43
N SER A 233 5.65 -0.03 -10.32
CA SER A 233 5.20 1.01 -9.38
C SER A 233 6.37 1.86 -8.89
N ALA A 234 7.48 1.23 -8.48
CA ALA A 234 8.66 1.93 -7.97
C ALA A 234 9.30 2.89 -8.99
N PHE A 235 9.53 2.44 -10.22
CA PHE A 235 10.12 3.27 -11.27
C PHE A 235 9.15 4.36 -11.76
N ALA A 236 7.88 4.02 -11.96
CA ALA A 236 6.86 4.95 -12.41
C ALA A 236 6.65 6.10 -11.42
N ASN A 237 6.65 5.81 -10.12
CA ASN A 237 6.47 6.81 -9.05
C ASN A 237 7.74 7.63 -8.76
N THR A 238 8.88 7.30 -9.37
CA THR A 238 10.12 8.08 -9.29
C THR A 238 10.42 8.74 -10.64
N HIS A 239 11.59 8.47 -11.22
CA HIS A 239 12.13 9.09 -12.43
C HIS A 239 12.24 8.10 -13.60
N GLY A 240 11.51 6.98 -13.54
CA GLY A 240 11.66 5.87 -14.47
C GLY A 240 12.95 5.07 -14.26
N GLY A 241 13.11 4.00 -15.02
CA GLY A 241 14.30 3.15 -14.95
C GLY A 241 14.14 1.82 -15.68
N TYR A 242 15.12 0.94 -15.45
CA TYR A 242 15.31 -0.32 -16.16
C TYR A 242 15.32 -1.48 -15.16
N LEU A 243 14.37 -2.40 -15.33
CA LEU A 243 14.41 -3.71 -14.69
C LEU A 243 15.06 -4.71 -15.66
N ILE A 244 16.25 -5.20 -15.31
CA ILE A 244 17.02 -6.14 -16.12
C ILE A 244 16.98 -7.53 -15.46
N ILE A 245 16.26 -8.46 -16.10
CA ILE A 245 16.04 -9.81 -15.62
C ILE A 245 16.91 -10.80 -16.42
N GLY A 246 17.76 -11.54 -15.73
CA GLY A 246 18.79 -12.40 -16.28
C GLY A 246 20.21 -11.97 -15.90
N VAL A 247 20.37 -11.03 -14.97
CA VAL A 247 21.69 -10.58 -14.48
C VAL A 247 21.75 -10.80 -12.97
N ASP A 248 22.90 -11.28 -12.49
CA ASP A 248 23.14 -11.44 -11.06
C ASP A 248 23.60 -10.11 -10.45
N ASP A 249 22.92 -9.67 -9.40
CA ASP A 249 23.16 -8.39 -8.70
C ASP A 249 24.56 -8.31 -8.07
N LYS A 250 25.04 -9.42 -7.49
CA LYS A 250 26.31 -9.48 -6.76
C LYS A 250 27.53 -9.57 -7.68
N SER A 251 27.52 -10.53 -8.60
CA SER A 251 28.62 -10.77 -9.55
C SER A 251 28.56 -9.83 -10.74
N LYS A 252 27.39 -9.23 -11.03
CA LYS A 252 27.10 -8.42 -12.21
C LYS A 252 27.25 -9.20 -13.52
N GLU A 253 27.13 -10.51 -13.46
CA GLU A 253 27.27 -11.41 -14.62
C GLU A 253 25.94 -11.61 -15.34
N VAL A 254 25.98 -11.61 -16.68
CA VAL A 254 24.85 -12.00 -17.54
C VAL A 254 24.67 -13.51 -17.49
N LEU A 255 23.56 -13.96 -16.92
CA LEU A 255 23.21 -15.38 -16.82
C LEU A 255 22.08 -15.76 -17.79
N GLY A 256 21.12 -14.86 -18.01
CA GLY A 256 19.91 -15.09 -18.79
C GLY A 256 19.02 -16.22 -18.25
N CYS A 257 18.01 -16.58 -19.02
CA CYS A 257 17.25 -17.83 -18.87
C CYS A 257 17.51 -18.72 -20.08
N LYS A 258 17.69 -20.03 -19.85
CA LYS A 258 17.87 -20.98 -20.95
C LYS A 258 16.71 -20.91 -21.94
N ARG A 259 17.01 -20.97 -23.24
CA ARG A 259 16.03 -20.76 -24.33
C ARG A 259 14.81 -21.66 -24.24
N GLU A 260 14.96 -22.89 -23.76
CA GLU A 260 13.88 -23.88 -23.64
C GLU A 260 12.90 -23.60 -22.49
N LYS A 261 13.25 -22.72 -21.54
CA LYS A 261 12.43 -22.47 -20.36
C LYS A 261 11.35 -21.41 -20.57
N VAL A 262 11.53 -20.51 -21.54
CA VAL A 262 10.64 -19.37 -21.74
C VAL A 262 10.57 -19.03 -23.22
N ASN A 263 9.36 -18.91 -23.73
CA ASN A 263 9.09 -18.29 -25.02
C ASN A 263 9.16 -16.75 -24.87
N PRO A 264 10.03 -16.05 -25.63
CA PRO A 264 10.17 -14.60 -25.57
C PRO A 264 8.87 -13.81 -25.79
N GLU A 265 8.05 -14.21 -26.75
CA GLU A 265 6.82 -13.49 -27.11
C GLU A 265 5.73 -13.69 -26.07
N LEU A 266 5.62 -14.90 -25.50
CA LEU A 266 4.73 -15.13 -24.36
C LEU A 266 5.18 -14.32 -23.15
N LEU A 267 6.48 -14.19 -22.91
CA LEU A 267 6.99 -13.40 -21.80
C LEU A 267 6.66 -11.91 -21.96
N LYS A 268 6.87 -11.33 -23.15
CA LYS A 268 6.50 -9.94 -23.45
C LYS A 268 5.01 -9.70 -23.20
N LYS A 269 4.15 -10.56 -23.74
CA LYS A 269 2.69 -10.47 -23.57
C LYS A 269 2.28 -10.56 -22.11
N GLU A 270 2.92 -11.41 -21.32
CA GLU A 270 2.62 -11.54 -19.89
C GLU A 270 3.10 -10.34 -19.07
N ILE A 271 4.21 -9.72 -19.46
CA ILE A 271 4.69 -8.45 -18.87
C ILE A 271 3.69 -7.34 -19.17
N GLU A 272 3.27 -7.19 -20.43
CA GLU A 272 2.29 -6.20 -20.85
C GLU A 272 0.96 -6.36 -20.09
N ASN A 273 0.39 -7.57 -20.10
CA ASN A 273 -0.83 -7.88 -19.36
C ASN A 273 -0.73 -7.60 -17.86
N CYS A 274 0.47 -7.75 -17.27
CA CYS A 274 0.69 -7.49 -15.86
C CYS A 274 0.74 -5.98 -15.56
N ILE A 275 1.38 -5.21 -16.43
CA ILE A 275 1.53 -3.74 -16.26
C ILE A 275 0.20 -3.03 -16.52
N GLU A 276 -0.55 -3.45 -17.53
CA GLU A 276 -1.85 -2.84 -17.86
C GLU A 276 -2.91 -3.00 -16.77
N LYS A 277 -2.75 -3.98 -15.87
CA LYS A 277 -3.67 -4.23 -14.75
C LYS A 277 -3.35 -3.44 -13.49
N LEU A 278 -2.23 -2.71 -13.47
CA LEU A 278 -1.82 -1.96 -12.29
C LEU A 278 -2.78 -0.80 -12.05
N PRO A 279 -3.30 -0.62 -10.82
CA PRO A 279 -4.15 0.52 -10.51
C PRO A 279 -3.36 1.83 -10.63
N THR A 280 -3.94 2.82 -11.30
CA THR A 280 -3.40 4.18 -11.38
C THR A 280 -4.40 5.17 -10.79
N PHE A 281 -3.88 6.26 -10.24
CA PHE A 281 -4.71 7.42 -9.89
C PHE A 281 -4.15 8.65 -10.59
N HIS A 282 -5.04 9.43 -11.19
CA HIS A 282 -4.68 10.57 -12.03
C HIS A 282 -5.13 11.89 -11.42
N PHE A 283 -4.18 12.78 -11.22
CA PHE A 283 -4.43 14.20 -10.96
C PHE A 283 -4.53 15.01 -12.27
N CYS A 284 -4.00 14.47 -13.37
CA CYS A 284 -4.00 15.12 -14.68
C CYS A 284 -5.26 14.77 -15.49
N CYS A 285 -5.61 15.64 -16.44
CA CYS A 285 -6.76 15.42 -17.34
C CYS A 285 -6.47 14.36 -18.42
N GLU A 286 -5.21 14.19 -18.82
CA GLU A 286 -4.79 13.30 -19.91
C GLU A 286 -5.01 11.81 -19.62
N LYS A 287 -4.98 11.42 -18.33
CA LYS A 287 -5.15 10.04 -17.85
C LYS A 287 -4.36 8.99 -18.67
N PRO A 288 -3.04 9.17 -18.88
CA PRO A 288 -2.26 8.24 -19.70
C PRO A 288 -2.09 6.89 -19.02
N LYS A 289 -1.94 5.82 -19.81
CA LYS A 289 -1.46 4.53 -19.28
C LYS A 289 0.01 4.62 -18.86
N VAL A 290 0.46 3.68 -18.05
CA VAL A 290 1.89 3.52 -17.72
C VAL A 290 2.67 3.25 -19.01
N ASN A 291 3.64 4.10 -19.33
CA ASN A 291 4.47 3.91 -20.53
C ASN A 291 5.68 3.03 -20.19
N PHE A 292 5.86 1.96 -20.97
CA PHE A 292 6.94 1.01 -20.79
C PHE A 292 7.32 0.37 -22.12
N THR A 293 8.56 -0.11 -22.21
CA THR A 293 9.02 -0.93 -23.33
C THR A 293 9.67 -2.21 -22.80
N THR A 294 9.44 -3.33 -23.49
CA THR A 294 10.05 -4.62 -23.14
C THR A 294 10.96 -5.08 -24.28
N LYS A 295 12.24 -5.30 -23.98
CA LYS A 295 13.21 -5.84 -24.93
C LYS A 295 13.73 -7.19 -24.43
N ILE A 296 13.77 -8.17 -25.34
CA ILE A 296 14.41 -9.47 -25.08
C ILE A 296 15.74 -9.50 -25.80
N LEU A 297 16.82 -9.69 -25.06
CA LEU A 297 18.19 -9.72 -25.55
C LEU A 297 18.70 -11.17 -25.58
N ASN A 298 19.34 -11.55 -26.68
CA ASN A 298 19.88 -12.89 -26.87
C ASN A 298 21.23 -13.05 -26.17
N VAL A 299 21.36 -14.11 -25.36
CA VAL A 299 22.58 -14.48 -24.65
C VAL A 299 23.22 -15.67 -25.35
N TYR A 300 24.50 -15.56 -25.66
CA TYR A 300 25.26 -16.58 -26.35
C TYR A 300 26.34 -17.19 -25.44
N GLN A 301 26.53 -18.50 -25.57
CA GLN A 301 27.61 -19.23 -24.92
C GLN A 301 28.38 -19.99 -25.99
N LYS A 302 29.68 -19.67 -26.16
CA LYS A 302 30.53 -20.25 -27.23
C LYS A 302 29.86 -20.13 -28.61
N ASP A 303 29.33 -18.95 -28.92
CA ASP A 303 28.61 -18.59 -30.15
C ASP A 303 27.31 -19.36 -30.44
N VAL A 304 26.84 -20.17 -29.51
CA VAL A 304 25.52 -20.80 -29.56
C VAL A 304 24.52 -19.99 -28.74
N LEU A 305 23.32 -19.77 -29.27
CA LEU A 305 22.22 -19.14 -28.52
C LEU A 305 21.91 -19.97 -27.27
N TYR A 306 22.28 -19.44 -26.12
CA TYR A 306 22.08 -20.06 -24.81
C TYR A 306 20.70 -19.73 -24.25
N GLY A 307 20.29 -18.47 -24.36
CA GLY A 307 19.14 -17.99 -23.61
C GLY A 307 18.82 -16.52 -23.83
N HIS A 308 18.04 -15.96 -22.91
CA HIS A 308 17.52 -14.61 -23.02
C HIS A 308 17.64 -13.80 -21.73
N VAL A 309 17.94 -12.52 -21.86
CA VAL A 309 17.75 -11.48 -20.84
C VAL A 309 16.49 -10.70 -21.20
N CYS A 310 15.67 -10.37 -20.21
CA CYS A 310 14.49 -9.53 -20.39
C CYS A 310 14.75 -8.18 -19.75
N VAL A 311 14.59 -7.11 -20.51
CA VAL A 311 14.68 -5.74 -20.01
C VAL A 311 13.31 -5.10 -20.10
N VAL A 312 12.85 -4.53 -19.00
CA VAL A 312 11.63 -3.71 -18.94
C VAL A 312 12.05 -2.29 -18.58
N HIS A 313 11.92 -1.36 -19.54
CA HIS A 313 12.13 0.06 -19.31
C HIS A 313 10.79 0.70 -18.97
N VAL A 314 10.72 1.39 -17.85
CA VAL A 314 9.53 2.08 -17.36
C VAL A 314 9.81 3.57 -17.35
N GLU A 315 8.98 4.35 -18.04
CA GLU A 315 9.12 5.80 -18.04
C GLU A 315 8.54 6.43 -16.76
N PRO A 316 9.01 7.62 -16.36
CA PRO A 316 8.42 8.34 -15.24
C PRO A 316 6.93 8.61 -15.49
N PHE A 317 6.10 8.34 -14.49
CA PHE A 317 4.66 8.55 -14.57
C PHE A 317 4.24 9.87 -13.94
N CYS A 318 3.34 10.59 -14.62
CA CYS A 318 2.92 11.93 -14.22
C CYS A 318 2.12 11.96 -12.91
N CYS A 319 1.46 10.87 -12.53
CA CYS A 319 0.67 10.75 -11.32
C CYS A 319 1.18 9.59 -10.45
N VAL A 320 0.32 8.67 -10.01
CA VAL A 320 0.74 7.54 -9.16
C VAL A 320 0.28 6.18 -9.72
N VAL A 321 1.14 5.18 -9.57
CA VAL A 321 0.93 3.78 -9.95
C VAL A 321 1.06 2.90 -8.71
N PHE A 322 0.03 2.11 -8.42
CA PHE A 322 0.01 1.15 -7.33
C PHE A 322 0.40 -0.25 -7.82
N THR A 323 0.86 -1.11 -6.92
CA THR A 323 1.04 -2.54 -7.24
C THR A 323 -0.29 -3.30 -7.24
N GLU A 324 -1.20 -2.88 -6.36
CA GLU A 324 -2.56 -3.36 -6.18
C GLU A 324 -3.33 -2.34 -5.32
N ALA A 325 -4.62 -2.56 -5.04
CA ALA A 325 -5.35 -1.69 -4.12
C ALA A 325 -4.65 -1.59 -2.75
N PRO A 326 -4.71 -0.47 -2.04
CA PRO A 326 -4.10 -0.34 -0.71
C PRO A 326 -4.67 -1.36 0.30
N ASP A 327 -3.85 -1.77 1.26
CA ASP A 327 -4.30 -2.56 2.41
C ASP A 327 -4.92 -1.61 3.45
N SER A 328 -6.10 -1.12 3.14
CA SER A 328 -6.89 -0.24 3.98
C SER A 328 -8.37 -0.56 3.83
N TRP A 329 -9.11 -0.52 4.94
CA TRP A 329 -10.50 -0.96 5.00
C TRP A 329 -11.37 0.10 5.65
N VAL A 330 -12.67 0.04 5.36
CA VAL A 330 -13.74 0.86 5.93
C VAL A 330 -14.97 -0.01 6.17
N ILE A 331 -15.87 0.45 7.02
CA ILE A 331 -17.21 -0.14 7.16
C ILE A 331 -18.12 0.49 6.10
N ARG A 332 -18.69 -0.34 5.22
CA ARG A 332 -19.72 0.05 4.26
C ARG A 332 -20.80 -1.01 4.20
N ASP A 333 -22.06 -0.59 4.19
CA ASP A 333 -23.22 -1.48 4.14
C ASP A 333 -23.12 -2.62 5.18
N ASN A 334 -22.74 -2.25 6.42
CA ASN A 334 -22.54 -3.17 7.54
C ASN A 334 -21.47 -4.26 7.31
N SER A 335 -20.54 -4.05 6.38
CA SER A 335 -19.48 -5.00 6.05
C SER A 335 -18.09 -4.34 6.01
N VAL A 336 -17.06 -5.12 6.33
CA VAL A 336 -15.66 -4.70 6.20
C VAL A 336 -15.27 -4.75 4.73
N THR A 337 -15.06 -3.58 4.12
CA THR A 337 -14.77 -3.43 2.69
C THR A 337 -13.37 -2.85 2.49
N ARG A 338 -12.57 -3.45 1.61
CA ARG A 338 -11.25 -2.92 1.22
C ARG A 338 -11.46 -1.70 0.32
N LEU A 339 -10.73 -0.62 0.58
CA LEU A 339 -10.75 0.58 -0.26
C LEU A 339 -10.14 0.29 -1.62
N THR A 340 -10.73 0.85 -2.68
CA THR A 340 -10.06 0.94 -3.98
C THR A 340 -8.92 1.97 -3.91
N ALA A 341 -7.98 1.93 -4.86
CA ALA A 341 -6.93 2.94 -4.94
C ALA A 341 -7.48 4.37 -5.03
N GLU A 342 -8.55 4.56 -5.82
CA GLU A 342 -9.24 5.84 -5.97
C GLU A 342 -9.84 6.34 -4.65
N GLN A 343 -10.67 5.52 -4.00
CA GLN A 343 -11.30 5.88 -2.73
C GLN A 343 -10.26 6.17 -1.64
N TRP A 344 -9.16 5.40 -1.63
CA TRP A 344 -8.08 5.59 -0.69
C TRP A 344 -7.37 6.94 -0.90
N VAL A 345 -7.08 7.32 -2.14
CA VAL A 345 -6.47 8.63 -2.45
C VAL A 345 -7.40 9.77 -2.08
N ASP A 346 -8.69 9.67 -2.42
CA ASP A 346 -9.68 10.69 -2.08
C ASP A 346 -9.77 10.93 -0.57
N MET A 347 -9.83 9.85 0.22
CA MET A 347 -9.85 9.92 1.68
C MET A 347 -8.53 10.45 2.26
N MET A 348 -7.38 10.08 1.69
CA MET A 348 -6.06 10.56 2.12
C MET A 348 -5.86 12.05 1.88
N LEU A 349 -6.38 12.56 0.76
CA LEU A 349 -6.24 13.96 0.34
C LEU A 349 -7.41 14.86 0.75
N ASP A 350 -8.49 14.29 1.29
CA ASP A 350 -9.73 15.00 1.61
C ASP A 350 -10.35 15.66 0.36
N ILE A 351 -10.30 14.94 -0.76
CA ILE A 351 -10.96 15.36 -2.00
C ILE A 351 -12.45 15.06 -1.80
N GLN A 352 -13.28 16.10 -1.71
CA GLN A 352 -14.72 15.89 -1.71
C GLN A 352 -15.12 15.29 -3.05
N SER A 353 -15.52 14.01 -3.04
CA SER A 353 -16.25 13.46 -4.16
C SER A 353 -17.57 14.22 -4.24
N ALA A 354 -17.79 14.94 -5.34
CA ALA A 354 -19.10 15.49 -5.60
C ALA A 354 -20.11 14.34 -5.54
N PRO A 355 -21.25 14.48 -4.82
CA PRO A 355 -22.23 13.41 -4.77
C PRO A 355 -22.62 13.09 -6.21
N SER A 356 -22.41 11.84 -6.62
CA SER A 356 -22.79 11.33 -7.92
C SER A 356 -24.31 11.24 -7.98
N ASN A 357 -24.97 12.37 -8.16
CA ASN A 357 -26.36 12.55 -8.53
C ASN A 357 -26.56 14.01 -8.91
N LEU A 358 -26.44 14.29 -10.23
CA LEU A 358 -27.31 15.13 -11.05
C LEU A 358 -26.54 15.56 -12.31
N ALA A 359 -27.09 15.15 -13.46
CA ALA A 359 -26.65 15.56 -14.78
C ALA A 359 -26.96 17.05 -15.04
N ALA A 360 -26.10 17.70 -15.82
CA ALA A 360 -26.22 19.03 -16.46
C ALA A 360 -26.45 20.22 -15.48
N ASP A 361 -25.72 21.33 -15.52
CA ASP A 361 -25.37 22.16 -16.67
C ASP A 361 -24.16 23.06 -16.36
N TYR A 362 -23.44 23.45 -17.41
CA TYR A 362 -22.41 24.49 -17.37
C TYR A 362 -23.00 25.85 -16.96
N SER A 363 -22.38 26.52 -15.97
CA SER A 363 -22.12 27.97 -15.99
C SER A 363 -21.19 28.38 -14.85
N LEU A 364 -20.01 28.86 -15.23
CA LEU A 364 -19.02 29.51 -14.35
C LEU A 364 -19.60 30.81 -13.80
N HIS A 365 -19.78 30.90 -12.48
CA HIS A 365 -19.76 32.20 -11.78
C HIS A 365 -19.06 32.07 -10.43
N LEU A 366 -17.99 32.87 -10.30
CA LEU A 366 -17.26 33.19 -9.08
C LEU A 366 -18.21 33.60 -7.96
N ILE A 367 -18.20 32.88 -6.83
CA ILE A 367 -18.76 33.37 -5.56
C ILE A 367 -17.79 33.08 -4.40
N SER A 368 -17.55 34.15 -3.65
CA SER A 368 -16.70 34.34 -2.46
C SER A 368 -17.03 33.39 -1.29
N PRO A 369 -16.08 33.05 -0.39
CA PRO A 369 -16.31 32.10 0.69
C PRO A 369 -16.95 32.78 1.90
N ALA A 370 -18.28 32.75 1.97
CA ALA A 370 -19.01 32.99 3.21
C ALA A 370 -20.31 32.17 3.22
N SER A 371 -20.26 30.95 3.74
CA SER A 371 -21.44 30.33 4.37
C SER A 371 -21.05 29.16 5.26
N SER A 372 -21.34 29.37 6.54
CA SER A 372 -21.49 28.42 7.65
C SER A 372 -21.54 26.93 7.28
N THR A 373 -20.44 26.24 7.54
CA THR A 373 -20.43 24.79 7.73
C THR A 373 -21.24 24.45 8.98
N ARG A 374 -22.37 23.74 8.78
CA ARG A 374 -22.97 22.88 9.81
C ARG A 374 -21.94 21.81 10.15
N ARG A 375 -21.16 22.06 11.20
CA ARG A 375 -20.31 21.07 11.85
C ARG A 375 -21.22 19.94 12.34
N SER A 376 -21.00 18.72 11.86
CA SER A 376 -21.34 17.53 12.62
C SER A 376 -20.68 17.65 13.99
N PRO A 377 -21.40 17.43 15.12
CA PRO A 377 -20.81 17.62 16.43
C PRO A 377 -19.72 16.56 16.65
N SER A 378 -18.48 17.03 16.69
CA SER A 378 -17.35 16.28 17.22
C SER A 378 -17.51 16.22 18.74
N SER A 379 -17.98 15.11 19.29
CA SER A 379 -17.90 14.82 20.73
C SER A 379 -16.80 13.78 20.97
N PRO A 380 -15.65 14.16 21.57
CA PRO A 380 -14.66 13.21 22.03
C PRO A 380 -14.97 12.83 23.49
N ILE A 381 -15.98 11.98 23.74
CA ILE A 381 -16.40 11.73 25.13
C ILE A 381 -16.74 10.23 25.38
N LYS A 382 -15.88 9.62 26.20
CA LYS A 382 -16.12 8.53 27.19
C LYS A 382 -16.39 7.09 26.74
N VAL A 383 -15.43 6.42 26.09
CA VAL A 383 -15.45 4.93 26.02
C VAL A 383 -15.31 4.29 27.42
N LEU A 384 -14.69 4.96 28.40
CA LEU A 384 -14.46 4.40 29.74
C LEU A 384 -15.74 4.26 30.60
N GLU A 385 -16.73 5.15 30.47
CA GLU A 385 -17.94 5.11 31.30
C GLU A 385 -18.97 4.06 30.83
N PHE A 386 -18.87 3.58 29.58
CA PHE A 386 -19.84 2.64 29.01
C PHE A 386 -19.52 1.16 29.24
N LYS A 387 -18.36 0.83 29.82
CA LYS A 387 -17.93 -0.56 30.04
C LYS A 387 -18.92 -1.34 30.91
N GLY A 388 -19.47 -0.73 31.95
CA GLY A 388 -20.46 -1.34 32.85
C GLY A 388 -21.87 -1.42 32.26
N ALA A 389 -22.28 -0.43 31.45
CA ALA A 389 -23.61 -0.42 30.82
C ALA A 389 -23.73 -1.41 29.65
N LEU A 390 -22.64 -1.59 28.88
CA LEU A 390 -22.54 -2.62 27.83
C LEU A 390 -22.64 -4.05 28.42
N GLN A 391 -22.12 -4.25 29.64
CA GLN A 391 -22.07 -5.54 30.34
C GLN A 391 -23.46 -6.10 30.67
N GLN A 392 -24.45 -5.25 30.99
CA GLN A 392 -25.79 -5.66 31.40
C GLN A 392 -26.74 -5.99 30.24
N ARG A 393 -26.43 -5.56 29.00
CA ARG A 393 -27.40 -5.63 27.89
C ARG A 393 -26.97 -6.49 26.71
N LEU A 394 -25.66 -6.66 26.46
CA LEU A 394 -25.17 -7.65 25.48
C LEU A 394 -25.27 -9.09 26.00
N PHE A 395 -25.48 -9.24 27.31
CA PHE A 395 -25.70 -10.51 28.00
C PHE A 395 -26.69 -10.25 29.16
N PRO A 396 -28.01 -10.18 28.89
CA PRO A 396 -29.02 -10.08 29.95
C PRO A 396 -29.04 -11.30 30.86
#